data_AF-A0A971JDQ4-F1
#
_entry.id   AF-A0A971JDQ4-F1
#
_cell.length_a   1.000
_cell.length_b   1.000
_cell.length_c   1.000
_cell.angle_alpha   90.00
_cell.angle_beta   90.00
_cell.angle_gamma   90.00
#
_symmetry.space_group_name_H-M   'P 1'
#
loop_
_entity.id
_entity.type
_entity.pdbx_description
1 polymer ?
#
loop_
_entity_poly.entity_id
_entity_poly.type
_entity_poly.pdbx_seq_one_letter_code
_entity_poly.pdbx_strand_id
1 'polypeptide(L)'
;MGIIKGAFIFPHPPVMIPEVGRGAERGADATLASLRKAAEEIGRLKPSTIILTSPHGPVFQDFIHINTKRILRGDMIKFRAPGVSLEFENNLYLTNKIINIANSEGIACGGLDKSLAIRYRISEELDHGAIVPLYFIEKEYKDFKLVHISVAG
;
A
#
# COMPACT_ATOMS: atom_id res chain seq x y z
N MET A 1 12.07 -20.59 -5.02
CA MET A 1 10.63 -20.52 -4.70
C MET A 1 10.45 -19.52 -3.57
N GLY A 2 9.47 -18.60 -3.63
CA GLY A 2 9.13 -17.73 -2.49
C GLY A 2 8.19 -18.42 -1.51
N ILE A 3 8.01 -17.85 -0.31
CA ILE A 3 7.02 -18.31 0.68
C ILE A 3 6.13 -17.14 1.10
N ILE A 4 4.84 -17.40 1.29
CA ILE A 4 3.92 -16.46 1.93
C ILE A 4 4.00 -16.71 3.43
N LYS A 5 4.51 -15.74 4.18
CA LYS A 5 4.70 -15.88 5.65
C LYS A 5 3.43 -15.56 6.45
N GLY A 6 2.48 -14.85 5.87
CA GLY A 6 1.22 -14.45 6.52
C GLY A 6 0.35 -13.60 5.61
N ALA A 7 -0.90 -13.41 6.01
CA ALA A 7 -1.87 -12.54 5.35
C ALA A 7 -2.64 -11.77 6.43
N PHE A 8 -2.87 -10.49 6.18
CA PHE A 8 -3.45 -9.58 7.16
C PHE A 8 -4.46 -8.66 6.48
N ILE A 9 -5.48 -8.26 7.23
CA ILE A 9 -6.47 -7.28 6.78
C ILE A 9 -6.37 -6.07 7.69
N PHE A 10 -6.18 -4.89 7.09
CA PHE A 10 -6.02 -3.63 7.80
C PHE A 10 -7.17 -2.68 7.49
N PRO A 11 -7.72 -1.98 8.49
CA PRO A 11 -8.51 -0.79 8.21
C PRO A 11 -7.57 0.33 7.75
N HIS A 12 -8.06 1.22 6.90
CA HIS A 12 -7.29 2.37 6.40
C HIS A 12 -7.95 3.76 6.56
N PRO A 13 -8.85 4.02 7.54
CA PRO A 13 -9.35 5.37 7.71
C PRO A 13 -8.22 6.29 8.22
N PRO A 14 -7.97 7.44 7.56
CA PRO A 14 -6.89 8.38 7.89
C PRO A 14 -6.83 8.80 9.35
N VAL A 15 -7.98 8.89 10.02
CA VAL A 15 -8.09 9.28 11.44
C VAL A 15 -7.28 8.39 12.37
N MET A 16 -6.95 7.16 11.98
CA MET A 16 -6.14 6.24 12.80
C MET A 16 -4.71 6.72 13.01
N ILE A 17 -4.17 7.54 12.09
CA ILE A 17 -2.84 8.13 12.24
C ILE A 17 -2.92 9.27 13.28
N PRO A 18 -2.16 9.24 14.38
CA PRO A 18 -2.27 10.24 15.46
C PRO A 18 -2.10 11.70 15.00
N GLU A 19 -1.23 11.95 14.01
CA GLU A 19 -0.98 13.28 13.43
C GLU A 19 -2.21 13.81 12.66
N VAL A 20 -3.06 12.91 12.17
CA VAL A 20 -4.35 13.20 11.53
C VAL A 20 -5.46 13.29 12.57
N GLY A 21 -5.60 12.27 13.42
CA GLY A 21 -6.68 12.13 14.39
C GLY A 21 -6.62 13.11 15.57
N ARG A 22 -5.41 13.50 15.99
CA ARG A 22 -5.16 14.48 17.08
C ARG A 22 -5.96 14.17 18.35
N GLY A 23 -6.05 12.89 18.70
CA GLY A 23 -6.79 12.37 19.84
C GLY A 23 -8.14 11.73 19.49
N ALA A 24 -8.68 11.96 18.29
CA ALA A 24 -9.93 11.35 17.81
C ALA A 24 -9.76 9.86 17.49
N GLU A 25 -8.54 9.41 17.16
CA GLU A 25 -8.21 8.01 16.93
C GLU A 25 -8.56 7.12 18.12
N ARG A 26 -8.57 7.69 19.34
CA ARG A 26 -8.93 7.00 20.58
C ARG A 26 -10.37 6.52 20.64
N GLY A 27 -11.26 7.09 19.81
CA GLY A 27 -12.61 6.55 19.60
C GLY A 27 -12.62 5.12 19.04
N ALA A 28 -11.48 4.63 18.53
CA ALA A 28 -11.30 3.28 18.01
C ALA A 28 -10.11 2.54 18.65
N ASP A 29 -9.87 2.72 19.95
CA ASP A 29 -8.73 2.14 20.68
C ASP A 29 -8.58 0.62 20.47
N ALA A 30 -9.68 -0.14 20.48
CA ALA A 30 -9.64 -1.59 20.22
C ALA A 30 -9.13 -1.92 18.80
N THR A 31 -9.53 -1.12 17.81
CA THR A 31 -9.04 -1.24 16.43
C THR A 31 -7.57 -0.87 16.34
N LEU A 32 -7.16 0.23 16.98
CA LEU A 32 -5.75 0.66 17.04
C LEU A 32 -4.86 -0.40 17.69
N ALA A 33 -5.30 -1.01 18.79
CA ALA A 33 -4.58 -2.09 19.46
C ALA A 33 -4.41 -3.31 18.55
N SER A 34 -5.47 -3.70 17.84
CA SER A 34 -5.44 -4.81 16.89
C SER A 34 -4.50 -4.52 15.70
N LEU A 35 -4.52 -3.28 15.21
CA LEU A 35 -3.68 -2.81 14.11
C LEU A 35 -2.20 -2.85 14.50
N ARG A 36 -1.86 -2.35 15.69
CA ARG A 36 -0.49 -2.42 16.26
C ARG A 36 -0.02 -3.86 16.40
N LYS A 37 -0.87 -4.74 16.94
CA LYS A 37 -0.55 -6.17 17.07
C LYS A 37 -0.25 -6.82 15.72
N ALA A 38 -1.04 -6.53 14.68
CA ALA A 38 -0.79 -7.03 13.34
C ALA A 38 0.53 -6.49 12.76
N ALA A 39 0.84 -5.21 12.97
CA ALA A 39 2.11 -4.61 12.55
C ALA A 39 3.31 -5.26 13.28
N GLU A 40 3.21 -5.49 14.59
CA GLU A 40 4.23 -6.20 15.38
C GLU A 40 4.45 -7.63 14.85
N GLU A 41 3.38 -8.34 14.51
CA GLU A 41 3.47 -9.69 13.95
C GLU A 41 4.16 -9.70 12.60
N ILE A 42 3.81 -8.78 11.69
CA ILE A 42 4.52 -8.59 10.42
C ILE A 42 6.00 -8.31 10.67
N GLY A 43 6.32 -7.45 11.65
CA GLY A 43 7.70 -7.14 12.02
C GLY A 43 8.47 -8.35 12.56
N ARG A 44 7.81 -9.27 13.27
CA ARG A 44 8.41 -10.55 13.70
C ARG A 44 8.62 -11.51 12.53
N LEU A 45 7.70 -11.56 11.57
CA LEU A 45 7.84 -12.39 10.37
C LEU A 45 9.00 -11.95 9.48
N LYS A 46 9.39 -10.67 9.53
CA LYS A 46 10.47 -10.06 8.72
C LYS A 46 10.36 -10.47 7.24
N PRO A 47 9.27 -10.09 6.54
CA PRO A 47 9.12 -10.41 5.13
C PRO A 47 10.10 -9.56 4.30
N SER A 48 10.75 -10.15 3.29
CA SER A 48 11.55 -9.37 2.34
C SER A 48 10.71 -8.48 1.43
N THR A 49 9.41 -8.77 1.32
CA THR A 49 8.48 -8.01 0.49
C THR A 49 7.07 -8.06 1.07
N ILE A 50 6.40 -6.91 1.09
CA ILE A 50 4.98 -6.80 1.40
C ILE A 50 4.24 -6.54 0.09
N ILE A 51 3.18 -7.32 -0.16
CA ILE A 51 2.23 -7.07 -1.24
C ILE A 51 1.02 -6.41 -0.60
N LEU A 52 0.71 -5.18 -1.01
CA LEU A 52 -0.39 -4.39 -0.47
C LEU A 52 -1.43 -4.13 -1.56
N THR A 53 -2.65 -4.61 -1.32
CA THR A 53 -3.83 -4.33 -2.14
C THR A 53 -4.67 -3.24 -1.47
N SER A 54 -4.97 -2.13 -2.16
CA SER A 54 -5.86 -1.07 -1.66
C SER A 54 -6.93 -0.69 -2.69
N PRO A 55 -8.12 -0.21 -2.27
CA PRO A 55 -9.20 0.14 -3.19
C PRO A 55 -9.18 1.60 -3.70
N HIS A 56 -8.18 2.40 -3.32
CA HIS A 56 -8.19 3.86 -3.48
C HIS A 56 -7.20 4.41 -4.52
N GLY A 57 -6.45 3.53 -5.17
CA GLY A 57 -5.50 3.94 -6.20
C GLY A 57 -6.20 4.15 -7.55
N PRO A 58 -5.45 4.17 -8.67
CA PRO A 58 -6.06 4.08 -9.98
C PRO A 58 -6.89 2.80 -10.09
N VAL A 59 -8.18 2.95 -10.33
CA VAL A 59 -9.14 1.84 -10.45
C VAL A 59 -9.76 1.89 -11.83
N PHE A 60 -9.79 0.74 -12.48
CA PHE A 60 -10.39 0.54 -13.81
C PHE A 60 -11.39 -0.61 -13.72
N GLN A 61 -12.42 -0.58 -14.57
CA GLN A 61 -13.50 -1.57 -14.52
C GLN A 61 -13.03 -2.98 -14.94
N ASP A 62 -12.08 -3.06 -15.86
CA ASP A 62 -11.60 -4.27 -16.52
C ASP A 62 -10.08 -4.44 -16.44
N PHE A 63 -9.42 -3.70 -15.55
CA PHE A 63 -7.96 -3.71 -15.43
C PHE A 63 -7.49 -3.49 -13.99
N ILE A 64 -6.58 -4.36 -13.52
CA ILE A 64 -5.95 -4.23 -12.21
C ILE A 64 -4.66 -3.42 -12.35
N HIS A 65 -4.62 -2.27 -11.68
CA HIS A 65 -3.41 -1.44 -11.70
C HIS A 65 -2.37 -1.98 -10.71
N ILE A 66 -1.15 -2.20 -11.19
CA ILE A 66 0.00 -2.58 -10.36
C ILE A 66 1.08 -1.53 -10.56
N ASN A 67 1.52 -0.89 -9.48
CA ASN A 67 2.46 0.21 -9.58
C ASN A 67 3.85 -0.28 -10.02
N THR A 68 4.38 0.28 -11.11
CA THR A 68 5.68 -0.09 -11.70
C THR A 68 6.78 0.94 -11.47
N LYS A 69 6.56 1.96 -10.62
CA LYS A 69 7.61 2.92 -10.25
C LYS A 69 8.66 2.26 -9.37
N ARG A 70 9.94 2.59 -9.58
CA ARG A 70 11.06 2.08 -8.76
C ARG A 70 10.90 2.45 -7.28
N ILE A 71 10.42 3.66 -7.01
CA ILE A 71 10.21 4.20 -5.67
C ILE A 71 8.74 4.55 -5.53
N LEU A 72 8.11 4.01 -4.49
CA LEU A 72 6.71 4.24 -4.16
C LEU A 72 6.64 5.23 -3.00
N ARG A 73 5.88 6.32 -3.18
CA ARG A 73 5.78 7.42 -2.21
C ARG A 73 4.33 7.77 -1.97
N GLY A 74 4.01 8.21 -0.77
CA GLY A 74 2.75 8.87 -0.46
C GLY A 74 2.85 9.66 0.84
N ASP A 75 1.92 10.58 1.02
CA ASP A 75 1.86 11.46 2.18
C ASP A 75 0.43 11.65 2.69
N MET A 76 0.32 12.26 3.87
CA MET A 76 -0.95 12.62 4.49
C MET A 76 -1.18 14.15 4.52
N ILE A 77 -0.58 14.92 3.59
CA ILE A 77 -0.74 16.38 3.52
C ILE A 77 -2.23 16.75 3.34
N LYS A 78 -2.95 16.00 2.48
CA LYS A 78 -4.41 16.17 2.27
C LYS A 78 -5.24 15.98 3.54
N PHE A 79 -4.69 15.30 4.54
CA PHE A 79 -5.31 15.06 5.85
C PHE A 79 -4.71 15.93 6.96
N ARG A 80 -4.04 17.05 6.60
CA ARG A 80 -3.43 18.01 7.54
C ARG A 80 -2.35 17.40 8.44
N ALA A 81 -1.65 16.38 7.94
CA ALA A 81 -0.52 15.74 8.59
C ALA A 81 0.72 15.75 7.67
N PRO A 82 1.30 16.94 7.37
CA PRO A 82 2.42 17.07 6.44
C PRO A 82 3.73 16.39 6.91
N GLY A 83 3.83 16.07 8.20
CA GLY A 83 4.96 15.31 8.74
C GLY A 83 4.90 13.81 8.46
N VAL A 84 3.80 13.30 7.89
CA VAL A 84 3.64 11.88 7.55
C VAL A 84 3.82 11.71 6.05
N SER A 85 5.01 11.22 5.68
CA SER A 85 5.41 10.88 4.32
C SER A 85 6.24 9.60 4.37
N LEU A 86 5.90 8.64 3.52
CA LEU A 86 6.56 7.33 3.47
C LEU A 86 7.10 7.07 2.07
N GLU A 87 8.23 6.36 2.02
CA GLU A 87 8.91 5.96 0.79
C GLU A 87 9.35 4.51 0.89
N PHE A 88 9.10 3.73 -0.17
CA PHE A 88 9.48 2.31 -0.25
C PHE A 88 10.15 1.99 -1.59
N GLU A 89 11.13 1.09 -1.57
CA GLU A 89 11.65 0.48 -2.79
C GLU A 89 10.66 -0.54 -3.34
N ASN A 90 10.31 -0.43 -4.62
CA ASN A 90 9.41 -1.39 -5.28
C ASN A 90 10.15 -2.70 -5.58
N ASN A 91 9.52 -3.84 -5.30
CA ASN A 91 10.02 -5.12 -5.80
C ASN A 91 9.64 -5.32 -7.27
N LEU A 92 10.30 -4.59 -8.18
CA LEU A 92 10.01 -4.64 -9.62
C LEU A 92 10.14 -6.04 -10.22
N TYR A 93 11.05 -6.87 -9.70
CA TYR A 93 11.17 -8.26 -10.14
C TYR A 93 9.89 -9.06 -9.86
N LEU A 94 9.37 -8.97 -8.63
CA LEU A 94 8.13 -9.65 -8.25
C LEU A 94 6.93 -9.02 -8.96
N THR A 95 6.85 -7.70 -9.02
CA THR A 95 5.83 -6.94 -9.76
C THR A 95 5.71 -7.41 -11.20
N ASN A 96 6.82 -7.46 -11.95
CA ASN A 96 6.80 -7.91 -13.35
C ASN A 96 6.40 -9.39 -13.48
N LYS A 97 6.79 -10.25 -12.53
CA LYS A 97 6.35 -11.65 -12.52
C LYS A 97 4.85 -11.78 -12.28
N ILE A 98 4.29 -11.02 -11.34
CA ILE A 98 2.85 -11.00 -11.08
C ILE A 98 2.10 -10.55 -12.35
N ILE A 99 2.53 -9.44 -12.95
CA ILE A 99 1.92 -8.90 -14.18
C ILE A 99 1.94 -9.94 -15.30
N ASN A 100 3.10 -10.55 -15.57
CA ASN A 100 3.24 -11.51 -16.67
C ASN A 100 2.35 -12.76 -16.48
N ILE A 101 2.35 -13.33 -15.27
CA ILE A 101 1.56 -14.53 -14.96
C ILE A 101 0.06 -14.21 -15.01
N ALA A 102 -0.36 -13.11 -14.38
CA ALA A 102 -1.76 -12.71 -14.38
C ALA A 102 -2.29 -12.46 -15.80
N ASN A 103 -1.53 -11.76 -16.66
CA ASN A 103 -1.92 -11.57 -18.06
C ASN A 103 -1.97 -12.89 -18.84
N SER A 104 -1.05 -13.84 -18.60
CA SER A 104 -1.11 -15.17 -19.25
C SER A 104 -2.32 -16.00 -18.82
N GLU A 105 -2.85 -15.76 -17.62
CA GLU A 105 -4.07 -16.37 -17.08
C GLU A 105 -5.34 -15.58 -17.46
N GLY A 106 -5.23 -14.56 -18.32
CA GLY A 106 -6.37 -13.76 -18.78
C GLY A 106 -6.84 -12.67 -17.81
N ILE A 107 -6.06 -12.35 -16.77
CA ILE A 107 -6.33 -11.26 -15.84
C ILE A 107 -5.57 -10.01 -16.30
N ALA A 108 -6.29 -9.09 -16.94
CA ALA A 108 -5.71 -7.85 -17.44
C ALA A 108 -5.17 -6.98 -16.29
N CYS A 109 -3.85 -6.77 -16.26
CA CYS A 109 -3.20 -5.97 -15.23
C CYS A 109 -1.86 -5.39 -15.68
N GLY A 110 -1.39 -4.36 -14.98
CA GLY A 110 -0.10 -3.73 -15.27
C GLY A 110 0.04 -2.33 -14.70
N GLY A 111 1.19 -1.72 -14.96
CA GLY A 111 1.43 -0.30 -14.70
C GLY A 111 0.78 0.59 -15.76
N LEU A 112 0.71 1.88 -15.47
CA LEU A 112 0.24 2.87 -16.43
C LEU A 112 1.36 3.38 -17.33
N ASP A 113 1.03 3.58 -18.60
CA ASP A 113 1.89 4.36 -19.47
C ASP A 113 2.01 5.81 -18.94
N LYS A 114 3.22 6.36 -18.95
CA LYS A 114 3.48 7.70 -18.41
C LYS A 114 2.67 8.78 -19.13
N SER A 115 2.50 8.67 -20.44
CA SER A 115 1.74 9.65 -21.21
C SER A 115 0.25 9.59 -20.88
N LEU A 116 -0.30 8.38 -20.65
CA LEU A 116 -1.66 8.18 -20.19
C LEU A 116 -1.86 8.72 -18.77
N ALA A 117 -0.95 8.40 -17.85
CA ALA A 117 -1.01 8.89 -16.47
C ALA A 117 -1.01 10.43 -16.43
N ILE A 118 -0.16 11.10 -17.22
CA ILE A 118 -0.13 12.56 -17.35
C ILE A 118 -1.43 13.08 -17.98
N ARG A 119 -1.87 12.49 -19.09
CA ARG A 119 -3.06 12.93 -19.84
C ARG A 119 -4.31 12.91 -18.97
N TYR A 120 -4.47 11.86 -18.16
CA TYR A 120 -5.63 11.67 -17.30
C TYR A 120 -5.39 12.13 -15.85
N ARG A 121 -4.25 12.76 -15.57
CA ARG A 121 -3.86 13.26 -14.23
C ARG A 121 -3.97 12.19 -13.15
N ILE A 122 -3.62 10.95 -13.50
CA ILE A 122 -3.65 9.82 -12.59
C ILE A 122 -2.39 9.89 -11.74
N SER A 123 -2.57 10.06 -10.42
CA SER A 123 -1.46 9.91 -9.49
C SER A 123 -1.14 8.44 -9.31
N GLU A 124 0.14 8.09 -9.41
CA GLU A 124 0.66 6.76 -9.05
C GLU A 124 1.41 6.83 -7.71
N GLU A 125 1.11 7.83 -6.88
CA GLU A 125 1.51 7.87 -5.48
C GLU A 125 0.63 6.91 -4.66
N LEU A 126 1.17 6.44 -3.53
CA LEU A 126 0.43 5.69 -2.54
C LEU A 126 -0.63 6.60 -1.92
N ASP A 127 -1.89 6.21 -2.06
CA ASP A 127 -3.01 6.88 -1.41
C ASP A 127 -3.06 6.59 0.10
N HIS A 128 -4.01 7.21 0.80
CA HIS A 128 -4.23 6.99 2.22
C HIS A 128 -4.63 5.55 2.60
N GLY A 129 -5.31 4.85 1.69
CA GLY A 129 -5.63 3.43 1.79
C GLY A 129 -4.39 2.56 1.95
N ALA A 130 -3.31 2.95 1.26
CA ALA A 130 -2.01 2.31 1.38
C ALA A 130 -1.17 2.87 2.54
N ILE A 131 -1.15 4.20 2.72
CA ILE A 131 -0.31 4.88 3.72
C ILE A 131 -0.73 4.52 5.15
N VAL A 132 -2.03 4.39 5.45
CA VAL A 132 -2.48 4.10 6.82
C VAL A 132 -1.93 2.76 7.33
N PRO A 133 -2.09 1.61 6.64
CA PRO A 133 -1.46 0.35 7.07
C PRO A 133 0.07 0.44 7.14
N LEU A 134 0.70 1.02 6.11
CA LEU A 134 2.16 1.12 6.01
C LEU A 134 2.77 1.97 7.14
N TYR A 135 2.06 3.02 7.59
CA TYR A 135 2.49 3.87 8.70
C TYR A 135 2.70 3.09 10.00
N PHE A 136 1.86 2.07 10.26
CA PHE A 136 2.02 1.25 11.46
C PHE A 136 3.05 0.14 11.26
N ILE A 137 3.09 -0.47 10.07
CA ILE A 137 4.06 -1.53 9.76
C ILE A 137 5.50 -0.99 9.78
N GLU A 138 5.74 0.17 9.17
CA GLU A 138 7.08 0.79 9.05
C GLU A 138 7.69 1.11 10.42
N LYS A 139 6.86 1.37 11.44
CA LYS A 139 7.34 1.58 12.82
C LYS A 139 7.92 0.34 13.46
N GLU A 140 7.42 -0.84 13.08
CA GLU A 140 7.85 -2.13 13.63
C GLU A 140 8.97 -2.76 12.79
N TYR A 141 8.96 -2.52 11.47
CA TYR A 141 9.93 -3.12 10.55
C TYR A 141 10.04 -2.32 9.25
N LYS A 142 11.28 -1.98 8.84
CA LYS A 142 11.57 -1.12 7.67
C LYS A 142 12.25 -1.84 6.51
N ASP A 143 12.87 -2.99 6.77
CA ASP A 143 13.70 -3.68 5.78
C ASP A 143 12.86 -4.60 4.86
N PHE A 144 11.94 -3.98 4.11
CA PHE A 144 11.12 -4.67 3.12
C PHE A 144 10.98 -3.85 1.85
N LYS A 145 10.80 -4.55 0.72
CA LYS A 145 10.32 -3.95 -0.52
C LYS A 145 8.81 -3.99 -0.61
N LEU A 146 8.21 -3.12 -1.39
CA LEU A 146 6.76 -3.04 -1.56
C LEU A 146 6.34 -3.45 -2.97
N VAL A 147 5.23 -4.18 -3.08
CA VAL A 147 4.43 -4.31 -4.29
C VAL A 147 3.08 -3.69 -3.99
N HIS A 148 2.67 -2.68 -4.73
CA HIS A 148 1.38 -2.02 -4.56
C HIS A 148 0.44 -2.37 -5.71
N ILE A 149 -0.73 -2.88 -5.36
CA ILE A 149 -1.79 -3.28 -6.28
C ILE A 149 -3.04 -2.48 -5.92
N SER A 150 -3.62 -1.81 -6.90
CA SER A 150 -4.87 -1.08 -6.76
C SER A 150 -5.99 -1.85 -7.45
N VAL A 151 -7.04 -2.16 -6.70
CA VAL A 151 -8.19 -2.95 -7.17
C VAL A 151 -9.48 -2.16 -7.00
N ALA A 152 -10.48 -2.40 -7.85
CA ALA A 152 -11.82 -1.90 -7.57
C ALA A 152 -12.38 -2.59 -6.32
N GLY A 153 -12.96 -1.80 -5.40
CA GLY A 153 -13.72 -2.30 -4.25
C GLY A 153 -15.19 -2.49 -4.56
#